data_AF-A0A6P6XUV7-F1
#
_entry.id   AF-A0A6P6XUV7-F1
#
_cell.length_a   1.000
_cell.length_b   1.000
_cell.length_c   1.000
_cell.angle_alpha   90.00
_cell.angle_beta   90.00
_cell.angle_gamma   90.00
#
_symmetry.space_group_name_H-M   'P 1'
#
loop_
_entity.id
_entity.type
_entity.pdbx_description
1 polymer ?
#
loop_
_entity_poly.entity_id
_entity_poly.type
_entity_poly.pdbx_seq_one_letter_code
_entity_poly.pdbx_strand_id
1 'polypeptide(L)'
;MLKLTGYISETQYQYPTNDNEFSTYCKNVKSGSKSTKEYSQQCLQQNPSGKSILMIMSYSFIQSIKKYCSRRVPKIRNELIEIAKCVNPNRKHLAKCWQIYLNRMNLIFNVEPNNNKFPYLCCITDLFSTCMAEKLRNYGNPICTEKIINQFQQFYGSTMGNVMNFACENFEDQQDRCEKMIEKQQEKLTTGSIKPVNWRTPFPILIEFFQTL
;
A
#
# COMPACT_ATOMS: atom_id res chain seq x y z
N MET A 1 18.34 10.88 16.00
CA MET A 1 18.32 11.28 14.58
C MET A 1 18.18 10.01 13.75
N LEU A 2 16.95 9.61 13.40
CA LEU A 2 16.70 8.43 12.56
C LEU A 2 17.02 8.77 11.11
N LYS A 3 18.17 8.28 10.61
CA LYS A 3 18.47 8.28 9.17
C LYS A 3 17.60 7.20 8.52
N LEU A 4 16.38 7.55 8.12
CA LEU A 4 15.56 6.71 7.26
C LEU A 4 16.03 6.91 5.81
N THR A 5 17.11 6.23 5.44
CA THR A 5 17.46 6.00 4.03
C THR A 5 16.46 4.99 3.47
N GLY A 6 15.25 5.45 3.16
CA GLY A 6 14.18 4.64 2.57
C GLY A 6 14.48 4.28 1.12
N TYR A 7 15.53 3.49 0.89
CA TYR A 7 15.53 2.57 -0.22
C TYR A 7 14.63 1.41 0.17
N ILE A 8 13.72 1.00 -0.72
CA ILE A 8 13.14 -0.34 -0.66
C ILE A 8 14.33 -1.29 -0.75
N SER A 9 14.81 -1.78 0.39
CA SER A 9 15.84 -2.81 0.42
C SER A 9 15.29 -4.01 -0.33
N GLU A 10 15.87 -4.34 -1.48
CA GLU A 10 15.47 -5.48 -2.32
C GLU A 10 15.52 -6.83 -1.55
N THR A 11 16.09 -6.86 -0.35
CA THR A 11 16.56 -8.08 0.30
C THR A 11 15.97 -8.38 1.68
N GLN A 12 15.32 -7.43 2.38
CA GLN A 12 14.99 -7.67 3.80
C GLN A 12 13.61 -8.28 4.12
N TYR A 13 12.62 -8.22 3.22
CA TYR A 13 11.24 -8.54 3.62
C TYR A 13 10.47 -9.40 2.62
N GLN A 14 9.83 -10.48 3.11
CA GLN A 14 9.12 -11.48 2.31
C GLN A 14 7.84 -11.95 3.00
N TYR A 15 6.79 -12.13 2.19
CA TYR A 15 5.49 -12.63 2.62
C TYR A 15 5.65 -14.01 3.23
N PRO A 16 4.88 -14.36 4.27
CA PRO A 16 5.02 -15.66 4.93
C PRO A 16 4.67 -16.79 3.96
N THR A 17 5.63 -17.69 3.71
CA THR A 17 5.48 -18.85 2.82
C THR A 17 5.17 -20.15 3.56
N ASN A 18 5.12 -20.08 4.90
CA ASN A 18 4.75 -21.18 5.76
C ASN A 18 4.11 -20.68 7.07
N ASP A 19 3.62 -21.64 7.84
CA ASP A 19 2.87 -21.40 9.06
C ASP A 19 3.63 -20.68 10.17
N ASN A 20 4.92 -20.96 10.31
CA ASN A 20 5.78 -20.37 11.33
C ASN A 20 6.07 -18.90 10.99
N GLU A 21 6.44 -18.63 9.73
CA GLU A 21 6.59 -17.28 9.20
C GLU A 21 5.30 -16.49 9.34
N PHE A 22 4.15 -17.10 9.06
CA PHE A 22 2.84 -16.44 9.18
C PHE A 22 2.53 -16.04 10.62
N SER A 23 2.92 -16.87 11.60
CA SER A 23 2.74 -16.56 13.01
C SER A 23 3.60 -15.37 13.45
N THR A 24 4.83 -15.28 12.93
CA THR A 24 5.72 -14.13 13.15
C THR A 24 5.18 -12.88 12.47
N TYR A 25 4.71 -13.00 11.23
CA TYR A 25 4.05 -11.95 10.47
C TYR A 25 2.90 -11.30 11.26
N CYS A 26 2.00 -12.12 11.82
CA CYS A 26 0.88 -11.62 12.62
C CYS A 26 1.30 -10.87 13.90
N LYS A 27 2.42 -11.25 14.52
CA LYS A 27 2.97 -10.52 15.68
C LYS A 27 3.53 -9.15 15.26
N ASN A 28 4.23 -9.09 14.13
CA ASN A 28 4.84 -7.86 13.61
C ASN A 28 3.78 -6.82 13.25
N VAL A 29 2.69 -7.22 12.59
CA VAL A 29 1.59 -6.30 12.24
C VAL A 29 0.95 -5.68 13.49
N LYS A 30 0.80 -6.44 14.58
CA LYS A 30 0.31 -5.89 15.85
C LYS A 30 1.24 -4.80 16.41
N SER A 31 2.56 -5.00 16.27
CA SER A 31 3.56 -4.00 16.68
C SER A 31 3.50 -2.75 15.80
N GLY A 32 3.51 -2.92 14.47
CA GLY A 32 3.45 -1.79 13.51
C GLY A 32 2.20 -0.92 13.65
N SER A 33 1.06 -1.51 14.04
CA SER A 33 -0.16 -0.76 14.37
C SER A 33 0.06 0.24 15.51
N LYS A 34 0.81 -0.14 16.55
CA LYS A 34 1.13 0.74 17.67
C LYS A 34 2.03 1.89 17.22
N SER A 35 3.10 1.57 16.49
CA SER A 35 4.03 2.57 15.94
C SER A 35 3.32 3.58 15.04
N THR A 36 2.38 3.12 14.20
CA THR A 36 1.61 4.01 13.33
C THR A 36 0.78 5.01 14.14
N LYS A 37 0.11 4.53 15.19
CA LYS A 37 -0.69 5.39 16.07
C LYS A 37 0.19 6.45 16.75
N GLU A 38 1.32 6.04 17.32
CA GLU A 38 2.27 6.95 17.98
C GLU A 38 2.80 8.02 17.01
N TYR A 39 3.20 7.62 15.80
CA TYR A 39 3.64 8.56 14.77
C TYR A 39 2.54 9.54 14.38
N SER A 40 1.31 9.05 14.15
CA SER A 40 0.18 9.92 13.81
C SER A 40 -0.09 10.98 14.90
N GLN A 41 0.17 10.61 16.15
CA GLN A 41 -0.04 11.46 17.32
C GLN A 41 1.13 12.42 17.57
N GLN A 42 2.37 12.05 17.24
CA GLN A 42 3.54 12.87 17.55
C GLN A 42 4.01 13.72 16.36
N CYS A 43 3.92 13.19 15.15
CA CYS A 43 4.54 13.80 13.97
C CYS A 43 3.54 14.46 13.02
N LEU A 44 2.26 14.06 13.05
CA LEU A 44 1.23 14.58 12.15
C LEU A 44 0.23 15.54 12.81
N GLN A 45 0.52 16.02 14.02
CA GLN A 45 -0.39 16.95 14.71
C GLN A 45 -0.71 18.19 13.87
N GLN A 46 0.30 18.71 13.16
CA GLN A 46 0.19 19.91 12.31
C GLN A 46 -0.29 19.61 10.88
N ASN A 47 -0.57 18.35 10.54
CA ASN A 47 -1.11 17.96 9.24
C ASN A 47 -2.35 17.06 9.41
N PRO A 48 -3.53 17.65 9.70
CA PRO A 48 -4.76 16.90 9.94
C PRO A 48 -5.16 15.99 8.77
N SER A 49 -5.02 16.46 7.53
CA SER A 49 -5.36 15.66 6.34
C SER A 49 -4.50 14.41 6.22
N GLY A 50 -3.18 14.53 6.45
CA GLY A 50 -2.28 13.38 6.43
C GLY A 50 -2.47 12.43 7.59
N LYS A 51 -2.83 12.96 8.76
CA LYS A 51 -3.20 12.14 9.90
C LYS A 51 -4.42 11.29 9.58
N SER A 52 -5.48 11.87 9.01
CA SER A 52 -6.69 11.14 8.64
C SER A 52 -6.41 10.07 7.59
N ILE A 53 -5.68 10.42 6.52
CA ILE A 53 -5.30 9.50 5.45
C ILE A 53 -4.51 8.31 6.01
N LEU A 54 -3.46 8.58 6.82
CA LEU A 54 -2.68 7.52 7.48
C LEU A 54 -3.56 6.62 8.34
N MET A 55 -4.40 7.20 9.19
CA MET A 55 -5.25 6.44 10.10
C MET A 55 -6.26 5.56 9.36
N ILE A 56 -6.84 6.04 8.26
CA ILE A 56 -7.76 5.26 7.41
C ILE A 56 -7.03 4.07 6.79
N MET A 57 -5.85 4.28 6.20
CA MET A 57 -5.05 3.18 5.64
C MET A 57 -4.64 2.16 6.70
N SER A 58 -4.14 2.62 7.84
CA SER A 58 -3.74 1.75 8.94
C SER A 58 -4.93 0.95 9.46
N TYR A 59 -6.08 1.58 9.68
CA TYR A 59 -7.28 0.89 10.13
C TYR A 59 -7.71 -0.21 9.16
N SER A 60 -7.75 0.12 7.88
CA SER A 60 -8.15 -0.80 6.80
C SER A 60 -7.25 -2.02 6.74
N PHE A 61 -5.95 -1.81 6.78
CA PHE A 61 -4.98 -2.88 6.81
C PHE A 61 -5.07 -3.71 8.10
N ILE A 62 -5.17 -3.09 9.28
CA ILE A 62 -5.26 -3.81 10.56
C ILE A 62 -6.49 -4.70 10.57
N GLN A 63 -7.63 -4.21 10.10
CA GLN A 63 -8.84 -5.01 9.98
C GLN A 63 -8.64 -6.20 9.05
N SER A 64 -8.07 -5.95 7.88
CA SER A 64 -7.74 -6.97 6.90
C SER A 64 -6.86 -8.04 7.54
N ILE A 65 -5.68 -7.68 8.05
CA ILE A 65 -4.75 -8.64 8.65
C ILE A 65 -5.32 -9.36 9.87
N LYS A 66 -6.16 -8.72 10.70
CA LYS A 66 -6.86 -9.44 11.78
C LYS A 66 -7.71 -10.60 11.25
N LYS A 67 -8.34 -10.45 10.08
CA LYS A 67 -9.08 -11.53 9.41
C LYS A 67 -8.13 -12.67 9.02
N TYR A 68 -6.97 -12.33 8.44
CA TYR A 68 -5.97 -13.30 7.98
C TYR A 68 -5.22 -14.00 9.14
N CYS A 69 -4.97 -13.29 10.24
CA CYS A 69 -4.33 -13.79 11.44
C CYS A 69 -5.29 -14.52 12.39
N SER A 70 -6.58 -14.58 12.06
CA SER A 70 -7.57 -15.30 12.84
C SER A 70 -7.39 -16.80 12.67
N ARG A 71 -7.20 -17.52 13.78
CA ARG A 71 -7.17 -18.99 13.80
C ARG A 71 -8.49 -19.63 13.33
N ARG A 72 -9.57 -18.85 13.25
CA ARG A 72 -10.91 -19.33 12.86
C ARG A 72 -11.08 -19.49 11.35
N VAL A 73 -10.15 -19.02 10.53
CA VAL A 73 -10.30 -19.04 9.06
C VAL A 73 -9.04 -19.58 8.36
N PRO A 74 -8.68 -20.86 8.56
CA PRO A 74 -7.43 -21.44 8.07
C PRO A 74 -7.30 -21.41 6.55
N LYS A 75 -8.43 -21.46 5.81
CA LYS A 75 -8.44 -21.38 4.34
C LYS A 75 -7.84 -20.07 3.82
N ILE A 76 -8.21 -18.96 4.44
CA ILE A 76 -7.75 -17.62 4.07
C ILE A 76 -6.23 -17.45 4.33
N ARG A 77 -5.73 -18.07 5.40
CA ARG A 77 -4.29 -18.13 5.69
C ARG A 77 -3.53 -18.90 4.63
N ASN A 78 -4.04 -20.07 4.22
CA ASN A 78 -3.39 -20.89 3.19
C ASN A 78 -3.36 -20.19 1.84
N GLU A 79 -4.43 -19.47 1.48
CA GLU A 79 -4.48 -18.66 0.27
C GLU A 79 -3.36 -17.61 0.25
N LEU A 80 -3.11 -16.95 1.39
CA LEU A 80 -2.00 -15.99 1.50
C LEU A 80 -0.62 -16.63 1.38
N ILE A 81 -0.43 -17.82 1.95
CA ILE A 81 0.82 -18.57 1.83
C ILE A 81 1.10 -18.93 0.36
N GLU A 82 0.07 -19.32 -0.39
CA GLU A 82 0.22 -19.61 -1.82
C GLU A 82 0.50 -18.35 -2.65
N ILE A 83 -0.19 -17.24 -2.34
CA ILE A 83 0.12 -15.93 -2.92
C ILE A 83 1.58 -15.56 -2.65
N ALA A 84 2.07 -15.75 -1.42
CA ALA A 84 3.44 -15.41 -1.02
C ALA A 84 4.49 -16.15 -1.87
N LYS A 85 4.26 -17.43 -2.20
CA LYS A 85 5.14 -18.23 -3.06
C LYS A 85 5.23 -17.68 -4.49
N CYS A 86 4.18 -17.05 -4.98
CA CYS A 86 4.19 -16.34 -6.26
C CYS A 86 4.87 -14.95 -6.14
N VAL A 87 4.54 -14.19 -5.12
CA VAL A 87 4.95 -12.78 -4.97
C VAL A 87 6.43 -12.64 -4.55
N ASN A 88 6.92 -13.47 -3.63
CA ASN A 88 8.26 -13.34 -3.07
C ASN A 88 9.39 -13.43 -4.11
N PRO A 89 9.37 -14.38 -5.06
CA PRO A 89 10.38 -14.42 -6.11
C PRO A 89 10.35 -13.20 -7.03
N ASN A 90 9.19 -12.54 -7.13
CA ASN A 90 8.96 -11.39 -8.01
C ASN A 90 9.16 -10.02 -7.36
N ARG A 91 9.60 -9.98 -6.09
CA ARG A 91 9.73 -8.74 -5.31
C ARG A 91 10.50 -7.63 -6.02
N LYS A 92 11.59 -7.95 -6.73
CA LYS A 92 12.37 -6.95 -7.48
C LYS A 92 11.54 -6.27 -8.57
N HIS A 93 10.73 -7.03 -9.30
CA HIS A 93 9.85 -6.48 -10.34
C HIS A 93 8.70 -5.65 -9.73
N LEU A 94 8.20 -6.07 -8.56
CA LEU A 94 7.13 -5.40 -7.84
C LEU A 94 7.60 -4.13 -7.10
N ALA A 95 8.87 -4.05 -6.72
CA ALA A 95 9.46 -2.89 -6.04
C ALA A 95 9.26 -1.59 -6.84
N LYS A 96 9.29 -1.67 -8.18
CA LYS A 96 9.02 -0.52 -9.05
C LYS A 96 7.58 -0.01 -8.92
N CYS A 97 6.59 -0.90 -8.83
CA CYS A 97 5.20 -0.51 -8.59
C CYS A 97 5.05 0.19 -7.24
N TRP A 98 5.70 -0.34 -6.20
CA TRP A 98 5.71 0.27 -4.86
C TRP A 98 6.35 1.64 -4.87
N GLN A 99 7.50 1.80 -5.53
CA GLN A 99 8.17 3.08 -5.64
C GLN A 99 7.28 4.13 -6.33
N ILE A 100 6.61 3.76 -7.42
CA ILE A 100 5.67 4.64 -8.12
C ILE A 100 4.51 5.02 -7.21
N TYR A 101 3.90 4.04 -6.53
CA TYR A 101 2.79 4.28 -5.60
C TYR A 101 3.19 5.21 -4.46
N LEU A 102 4.32 4.96 -3.79
CA LEU A 102 4.80 5.78 -2.67
C LEU A 102 5.14 7.20 -3.11
N ASN A 103 5.76 7.35 -4.29
CA ASN A 103 6.00 8.67 -4.88
C ASN A 103 4.69 9.42 -5.12
N ARG A 104 3.68 8.75 -5.67
CA ARG A 104 2.36 9.33 -5.89
C ARG A 104 1.64 9.64 -4.57
N MET A 105 1.72 8.76 -3.57
CA MET A 105 1.19 8.96 -2.23
C MET A 105 1.77 10.22 -1.59
N ASN A 106 3.05 10.54 -1.81
CA ASN A 106 3.63 11.78 -1.30
C ASN A 106 2.98 13.03 -1.89
N LEU A 107 2.50 12.95 -3.13
CA LEU A 107 1.86 14.09 -3.80
C LEU A 107 0.47 14.38 -3.24
N ILE A 108 -0.16 13.43 -2.55
CA ILE A 108 -1.52 13.60 -2.01
C ILE A 108 -1.64 14.83 -1.12
N PHE A 109 -0.56 15.22 -0.44
CA PHE A 109 -0.55 16.39 0.43
C PHE A 109 -0.68 17.71 -0.32
N ASN A 110 -0.23 17.72 -1.58
CA ASN A 110 -0.22 18.87 -2.48
C ASN A 110 -1.39 18.86 -3.47
N VAL A 111 -2.24 17.83 -3.44
CA VAL A 111 -3.41 17.74 -4.32
C VAL A 111 -4.43 18.79 -3.90
N GLU A 112 -4.65 19.72 -4.83
CA GLU A 112 -5.68 20.75 -4.73
C GLU A 112 -6.75 20.59 -5.81
N PRO A 113 -8.01 20.94 -5.51
CA PRO A 113 -8.55 21.27 -4.18
C PRO A 113 -8.49 20.09 -3.17
N ASN A 114 -8.54 20.38 -1.87
CA ASN A 114 -8.41 19.36 -0.80
C ASN A 114 -9.42 18.19 -0.92
N ASN A 115 -10.59 18.40 -1.52
CA ASN A 115 -11.57 17.34 -1.80
C ASN A 115 -11.12 16.36 -2.89
N ASN A 116 -10.09 16.67 -3.68
CA ASN A 116 -9.49 15.75 -4.65
C ASN A 116 -8.48 14.77 -4.04
N LYS A 117 -8.11 14.93 -2.76
CA LYS A 117 -7.12 14.04 -2.11
C LYS A 117 -7.60 12.58 -2.06
N PHE A 118 -8.87 12.36 -1.74
CA PHE A 118 -9.45 11.02 -1.71
C PHE A 118 -9.64 10.43 -3.11
N PRO A 119 -10.23 11.12 -4.11
CA PRO A 119 -10.24 10.65 -5.50
C PRO A 119 -8.84 10.33 -6.04
N TYR A 120 -7.84 11.16 -5.71
CA TYR A 120 -6.46 10.90 -6.08
C TYR A 120 -5.92 9.62 -5.40
N LEU A 121 -6.21 9.42 -4.11
CA LEU A 121 -5.87 8.18 -3.38
C LEU A 121 -6.47 6.94 -4.05
N CYS A 122 -7.73 7.02 -4.48
CA CYS A 122 -8.42 5.95 -5.21
C CYS A 122 -7.66 5.60 -6.50
N CYS A 123 -7.37 6.60 -7.33
CA CYS A 123 -6.66 6.42 -8.60
C CYS A 123 -5.28 5.77 -8.44
N ILE A 124 -4.49 6.25 -7.48
CA ILE A 124 -3.12 5.74 -7.32
C ILE A 124 -3.11 4.32 -6.73
N THR A 125 -4.13 3.97 -5.94
CA THR A 125 -4.31 2.62 -5.39
C THR A 125 -4.73 1.64 -6.48
N ASP A 126 -5.65 2.03 -7.36
CA ASP A 126 -6.05 1.20 -8.50
C ASP A 126 -4.88 0.94 -9.46
N LEU A 127 -4.19 2.00 -9.90
CA LEU A 127 -3.03 1.87 -10.78
C LEU A 127 -1.90 1.05 -10.16
N PHE A 128 -1.75 1.08 -8.84
CA PHE A 128 -0.81 0.22 -8.16
C PHE A 128 -1.22 -1.25 -8.23
N SER A 129 -2.50 -1.57 -7.98
CA SER A 129 -3.06 -2.92 -8.13
C SER A 129 -2.83 -3.47 -9.54
N THR A 130 -3.12 -2.66 -10.56
CA THR A 130 -2.90 -2.99 -11.98
C THR A 130 -1.43 -3.24 -12.28
N CYS A 131 -0.53 -2.35 -11.84
CA CYS A 131 0.92 -2.54 -12.01
C CYS A 131 1.41 -3.85 -11.39
N MET A 132 0.98 -4.18 -10.17
CA MET A 132 1.38 -5.41 -9.50
C MET A 132 0.91 -6.65 -10.25
N ALA A 133 -0.35 -6.66 -10.71
CA ALA A 133 -0.91 -7.75 -11.49
C ALA A 133 -0.16 -7.95 -12.81
N GLU A 134 0.10 -6.88 -13.56
CA GLU A 134 0.89 -6.93 -14.79
C GLU A 134 2.30 -7.47 -14.58
N LYS A 135 2.97 -7.07 -13.49
CA LYS A 135 4.30 -7.61 -13.17
C LYS A 135 4.26 -9.09 -12.82
N LEU A 136 3.24 -9.53 -12.09
CA LEU A 136 3.05 -10.96 -11.81
C LEU A 136 2.69 -11.76 -13.07
N ARG A 137 1.95 -11.20 -14.02
CA ARG A 137 1.67 -11.87 -15.31
C ARG A 137 2.92 -12.00 -16.18
N ASN A 138 3.73 -10.95 -16.25
CA ASN A 138 4.87 -10.89 -17.17
C ASN A 138 6.14 -11.56 -16.63
N TYR A 139 6.32 -11.56 -15.31
CA TYR A 139 7.54 -12.08 -14.67
C TYR A 139 7.25 -13.22 -13.68
N GLY A 140 5.98 -13.58 -13.52
CA GLY A 140 5.53 -14.64 -12.63
C GLY A 140 6.26 -15.95 -12.82
N ASN A 141 6.45 -16.68 -11.72
CA ASN A 141 6.91 -18.06 -11.78
C ASN A 141 5.72 -18.99 -12.13
N PRO A 142 5.92 -20.30 -12.38
CA PRO A 142 4.83 -21.22 -12.69
C PRO A 142 3.72 -21.31 -11.63
N ILE A 143 3.98 -20.88 -10.39
CA ILE A 143 2.99 -20.82 -9.30
C ILE A 143 2.05 -19.62 -9.49
N CYS A 144 2.50 -18.55 -10.15
CA CYS A 144 1.74 -17.34 -10.47
C CYS A 144 0.70 -17.55 -11.57
N THR A 145 -0.23 -18.47 -11.38
CA THR A 145 -1.40 -18.64 -12.26
C THR A 145 -2.33 -17.43 -12.20
N GLU A 146 -3.16 -17.21 -13.22
CA GLU A 146 -4.20 -16.15 -13.19
C GLU A 146 -5.12 -16.28 -11.96
N LYS A 147 -5.38 -17.50 -11.50
CA LYS A 147 -6.13 -17.72 -10.25
C LYS A 147 -5.41 -17.09 -9.04
N ILE A 148 -4.11 -17.33 -8.89
CA ILE A 148 -3.30 -16.79 -7.79
C ILE A 148 -3.16 -15.27 -7.91
N ILE A 149 -3.01 -14.75 -9.13
CA ILE A 149 -2.96 -13.30 -9.40
C ILE A 149 -4.29 -12.64 -9.01
N ASN A 150 -5.42 -13.22 -9.41
CA ASN A 150 -6.75 -12.74 -9.02
C ASN A 150 -6.96 -12.82 -7.50
N GLN A 151 -6.48 -13.88 -6.84
CA GLN A 151 -6.52 -13.98 -5.38
C GLN A 151 -5.64 -12.92 -4.70
N PHE A 152 -4.48 -12.60 -5.26
CA PHE A 152 -3.64 -11.49 -4.80
C PHE A 152 -4.35 -10.13 -4.96
N GLN A 153 -5.00 -9.89 -6.10
CA GLN A 153 -5.78 -8.67 -6.33
C GLN A 153 -6.98 -8.58 -5.37
N GLN A 154 -7.66 -9.69 -5.08
CA GLN A 154 -8.73 -9.73 -4.07
C GLN A 154 -8.19 -9.51 -2.65
N PHE A 155 -7.04 -10.10 -2.30
CA PHE A 155 -6.37 -9.86 -1.03
C PHE A 155 -6.04 -8.37 -0.86
N TYR A 156 -5.39 -7.78 -1.87
CA TYR A 156 -5.03 -6.37 -1.87
C TYR A 156 -6.27 -5.48 -1.84
N GLY A 157 -7.26 -5.77 -2.67
CA GLY A 157 -8.56 -5.10 -2.72
C GLY A 157 -9.32 -5.21 -1.40
N SER A 158 -9.22 -6.31 -0.66
CA SER A 158 -9.80 -6.43 0.69
C SER A 158 -9.02 -5.64 1.75
N THR A 159 -7.70 -5.51 1.56
CA THR A 159 -6.81 -4.76 2.46
C THR A 159 -6.98 -3.26 2.30
N MET A 160 -7.15 -2.84 1.06
CA MET A 160 -7.50 -1.47 0.70
C MET A 160 -9.00 -1.22 0.72
N GLY A 161 -9.82 -2.26 0.81
CA GLY A 161 -11.27 -2.19 0.61
C GLY A 161 -11.99 -1.29 1.61
N ASN A 162 -11.50 -1.20 2.85
CA ASN A 162 -12.04 -0.22 3.80
C ASN A 162 -11.60 1.22 3.47
N VAL A 163 -10.42 1.43 2.86
CA VAL A 163 -9.99 2.73 2.33
C VAL A 163 -10.86 3.07 1.12
N MET A 164 -11.04 2.12 0.20
CA MET A 164 -11.80 2.30 -1.03
C MET A 164 -13.30 2.46 -0.77
N ASN A 165 -13.88 1.71 0.17
CA ASN A 165 -15.28 1.89 0.55
C ASN A 165 -15.49 3.21 1.30
N PHE A 166 -14.54 3.66 2.12
CA PHE A 166 -14.66 4.94 2.83
C PHE A 166 -14.38 6.17 1.93
N ALA A 167 -13.42 6.05 1.00
CA ALA A 167 -12.92 7.17 0.19
C ALA A 167 -13.44 7.18 -1.26
N CYS A 168 -13.88 6.03 -1.77
CA CYS A 168 -14.13 5.75 -3.19
C CYS A 168 -15.52 5.12 -3.43
N GLU A 169 -16.43 5.12 -2.45
CA GLU A 169 -17.79 4.53 -2.55
C GLU A 169 -18.61 5.06 -3.75
N ASN A 170 -18.25 6.25 -4.26
CA ASN A 170 -18.84 6.88 -5.46
C ASN A 170 -17.79 7.18 -6.55
N PHE A 171 -16.63 6.51 -6.50
CA PHE A 171 -15.60 6.66 -7.52
C PHE A 171 -15.91 5.69 -8.67
N GLU A 172 -16.62 6.18 -9.69
CA GLU A 172 -16.71 5.46 -10.96
C GLU A 172 -15.34 5.41 -11.61
N ASP A 173 -14.87 4.19 -11.80
CA ASP A 173 -13.54 3.87 -12.30
C ASP A 173 -13.40 4.38 -13.75
N GLN A 174 -12.75 5.53 -13.90
CA GLN A 174 -12.44 6.11 -15.20
C GLN A 174 -10.93 6.25 -15.28
N GLN A 175 -10.27 5.26 -15.86
CA GLN A 175 -8.83 5.22 -16.07
C GLN A 175 -8.31 6.57 -16.63
N ASP A 176 -9.00 7.12 -17.64
CA ASP A 176 -8.72 8.45 -18.22
C ASP A 176 -8.73 9.59 -17.19
N ARG A 177 -9.68 9.56 -16.25
CA ARG A 177 -9.79 10.56 -15.18
C ARG A 177 -8.60 10.44 -14.23
N CYS A 178 -8.21 9.21 -13.90
CA CYS A 178 -7.08 8.94 -13.04
C CYS A 178 -5.75 9.35 -13.67
N GLU A 179 -5.54 9.04 -14.94
CA GLU A 179 -4.35 9.44 -15.70
C GLU A 179 -4.23 10.97 -15.76
N LYS A 180 -5.31 11.66 -16.15
CA LYS A 180 -5.35 13.14 -16.18
C LYS A 180 -5.09 13.78 -14.81
N MET A 181 -5.64 13.19 -13.74
CA MET A 181 -5.39 13.68 -12.38
C MET A 181 -3.91 13.55 -11.99
N ILE A 182 -3.27 12.44 -12.35
CA ILE A 182 -1.85 12.18 -12.04
C ILE A 182 -0.94 13.09 -12.86
N GLU A 183 -1.17 13.18 -14.17
CA GLU A 183 -0.42 14.05 -15.08
C GLU A 183 -0.42 15.49 -14.59
N LYS A 184 -1.60 16.00 -14.22
CA LYS A 184 -1.75 17.37 -13.70
C LYS A 184 -0.95 17.61 -12.43
N GLN A 185 -0.84 16.62 -11.53
CA GLN A 185 0.01 16.78 -10.35
C GLN A 185 1.48 16.72 -10.72
N GLN A 186 1.86 15.84 -11.63
CA GLN A 186 3.24 15.63 -12.07
C GLN A 186 3.78 16.87 -12.80
N GLU A 187 2.97 17.50 -13.65
CA GLU A 187 3.26 18.79 -14.28
C GLU A 187 3.49 19.89 -13.23
N LYS A 188 2.66 19.96 -12.19
CA LYS A 188 2.83 20.93 -11.10
C LYS A 188 4.15 20.72 -10.33
N LEU A 189 4.63 19.48 -10.18
CA LEU A 189 5.96 19.23 -9.60
C LEU A 189 7.06 19.74 -10.52
N THR A 190 6.99 19.38 -11.81
CA THR A 190 8.03 19.71 -12.78
C THR A 190 8.13 21.23 -13.00
N THR A 191 7.01 21.94 -12.98
CA THR A 191 6.97 23.40 -13.11
C THR A 191 7.32 24.14 -11.82
N GLY A 192 7.54 23.42 -10.71
CA GLY A 192 7.81 24.02 -9.39
C GLY A 192 6.58 24.64 -8.71
N SER A 193 5.39 24.49 -9.30
CA SER A 193 4.12 24.98 -8.75
C SER A 193 3.75 24.33 -7.42
N ILE A 194 4.22 23.09 -7.18
CA ILE A 194 4.18 22.43 -5.88
C ILE A 194 5.58 21.97 -5.50
N LYS A 195 5.94 22.17 -4.23
CA LYS A 195 7.26 21.74 -3.74
C LYS A 195 7.29 20.21 -3.60
N PRO A 196 8.41 19.56 -3.95
CA PRO A 196 8.60 18.17 -3.60
C PRO A 196 8.49 18.02 -2.08
N VAL A 197 7.71 17.03 -1.65
CA VAL A 197 7.56 16.75 -0.22
C VAL A 197 8.90 16.20 0.29
N ASN A 198 9.63 17.01 1.05
CA ASN A 198 10.83 16.56 1.73
C ASN A 198 10.44 15.54 2.80
N TRP A 199 10.99 14.33 2.71
CA TRP A 199 10.66 13.19 3.56
C TRP A 199 10.84 13.52 5.05
N ARG A 200 9.72 13.84 5.70
CA ARG A 200 9.50 13.76 7.14
C ARG A 200 8.00 13.47 7.42
N THR A 201 7.40 12.55 6.67
CA THR A 201 5.95 12.29 6.69
C THR A 201 5.64 10.79 6.49
N PRO A 202 4.45 10.30 6.89
CA PRO A 202 4.17 9.11 7.71
C PRO A 202 4.31 7.73 7.10
N PHE A 203 4.56 7.70 5.80
CA PHE A 203 4.54 6.47 5.05
C PHE A 203 5.73 5.54 5.32
N PRO A 204 6.88 5.90 5.94
CA PRO A 204 7.87 4.92 6.37
C PRO A 204 7.27 3.82 7.25
N ILE A 205 6.23 4.14 8.03
CA ILE A 205 5.53 3.11 8.81
C ILE A 205 4.61 2.30 7.90
N LEU A 206 3.87 2.91 6.96
CA LEU A 206 3.12 2.13 5.98
C LEU A 206 4.04 1.31 5.05
N ILE A 207 5.26 1.79 4.79
CA ILE A 207 6.34 1.13 4.07
C ILE A 207 6.83 -0.02 4.93
N GLU A 208 7.28 0.18 6.18
CA GLU A 208 7.60 -0.90 7.13
C GLU A 208 6.40 -1.81 7.43
N PHE A 209 5.16 -1.41 7.18
CA PHE A 209 3.93 -2.16 7.49
C PHE A 209 3.40 -2.95 6.29
N PHE A 210 3.54 -2.41 5.07
CA PHE A 210 3.36 -3.09 3.79
C PHE A 210 4.63 -3.84 3.34
N GLN A 211 5.78 -3.58 3.97
CA GLN A 211 7.04 -4.31 3.85
C GLN A 211 7.32 -5.14 5.11
N THR A 212 6.48 -5.16 6.15
CA THR A 212 6.48 -6.29 7.10
C THR A 212 5.56 -7.41 6.63
N LEU A 213 4.87 -7.21 5.50
CA LEU A 213 4.57 -8.26 4.54
C LEU A 213 5.87 -8.74 3.93
#